data_AF-A0A6L8LKL7-F1
#
_entry.id   AF-A0A6L8LKL7-F1
#
_cell.length_a   1.000
_cell.length_b   1.000
_cell.length_c   1.000
_cell.angle_alpha   90.00
_cell.angle_beta   90.00
_cell.angle_gamma   90.00
#
_symmetry.space_group_name_H-M   'P 1'
#
loop_
_entity.id
_entity.type
_entity.pdbx_description
1 polymer ?
#
loop_
_entity_poly.entity_id
_entity_poly.type
_entity_poly.pdbx_seq_one_letter_code
_entity_poly.pdbx_strand_id
1 'polypeptide(L)'
;MQAFIDSCDNALGAVEKFAAIIAGILILALMSLVCIEVVGRGVFNHPVRGSIDIVEQLMVALVTLGVSYCQSHFGNVRMTLLSDRCRGRAKWLNEVFALAIGLFVVAILTKGSWLNLMRSWNNGGDTPEIGIPLWPGIALVTGALGLLGLRLLLQLTEALRLLARPTDGSTIFGHPMDAIETTPYE
;
A
#
# COMPACT_ATOMS: atom_id res chain seq x y z
N MET A 1 -23.35 13.57 -2.68
CA MET A 1 -22.59 12.50 -1.99
C MET A 1 -21.61 11.83 -2.94
N GLN A 2 -22.00 11.41 -4.15
CA GLN A 2 -21.10 10.90 -5.19
C GLN A 2 -19.93 11.83 -5.50
N ALA A 3 -20.22 13.09 -5.87
CA ALA A 3 -19.18 14.07 -6.19
C ALA A 3 -18.15 14.30 -5.07
N PHE A 4 -18.53 14.09 -3.80
CA PHE A 4 -17.61 14.20 -2.67
C PHE A 4 -16.70 12.97 -2.56
N ILE A 5 -17.27 11.77 -2.71
CA ILE A 5 -16.51 10.50 -2.75
C ILE A 5 -15.54 10.49 -3.94
N ASP A 6 -16.01 10.90 -5.12
CA ASP A 6 -15.19 10.97 -6.34
C ASP A 6 -14.06 12.02 -6.22
N SER A 7 -14.29 13.13 -5.51
CA SER A 7 -13.25 14.12 -5.25
C SER A 7 -12.21 13.60 -4.25
N CYS A 8 -12.65 12.91 -3.19
CA CYS A 8 -11.76 12.28 -2.23
C CYS A 8 -10.91 11.19 -2.89
N ASP A 9 -11.50 10.35 -3.74
CA ASP A 9 -10.79 9.31 -4.47
C ASP A 9 -9.76 9.87 -5.44
N ASN A 10 -10.11 10.93 -6.19
CA ASN A 10 -9.15 11.60 -7.08
C ASN A 10 -7.99 12.25 -6.32
N ALA A 11 -8.26 12.89 -5.17
CA ALA A 11 -7.22 13.47 -4.33
C ALA A 11 -6.29 12.38 -3.76
N LEU A 12 -6.86 11.26 -3.29
CA LEU A 12 -6.09 10.13 -2.78
C LEU A 12 -5.27 9.47 -3.90
N GLY A 13 -5.86 9.27 -5.07
CA GLY A 13 -5.20 8.72 -6.25
C GLY A 13 -4.04 9.59 -6.74
N ALA A 14 -4.11 10.91 -6.61
CA ALA A 14 -2.99 11.80 -6.92
C ALA A 14 -1.82 11.59 -5.94
N VAL A 15 -2.11 11.48 -4.64
CA VAL A 15 -1.10 11.23 -3.59
C VAL A 15 -0.43 9.87 -3.81
N GLU A 16 -1.20 8.84 -4.15
CA GLU A 16 -0.66 7.50 -4.43
C GLU A 16 0.18 7.42 -5.69
N LYS A 17 -0.24 8.09 -6.77
CA LYS A 17 0.58 8.17 -8.00
C LYS A 17 1.91 8.86 -7.73
N PHE A 18 1.88 9.91 -6.93
CA PHE A 18 3.11 10.60 -6.52
C PHE A 18 4.01 9.69 -5.67
N ALA A 19 3.43 8.97 -4.70
CA ALA A 19 4.14 7.97 -3.90
C ALA A 19 4.73 6.85 -4.76
N ALA A 20 4.01 6.39 -5.79
CA ALA A 20 4.48 5.36 -6.73
C ALA A 20 5.65 5.84 -7.60
N ILE A 21 5.63 7.10 -8.06
CA ILE A 21 6.75 7.70 -8.80
C ILE A 21 7.99 7.80 -7.90
N ILE A 22 7.81 8.26 -6.66
CA ILE A 22 8.90 8.30 -5.67
C ILE A 22 9.45 6.90 -5.41
N ALA A 23 8.59 5.89 -5.26
CA ALA A 23 9.02 4.50 -5.08
C ALA A 23 9.83 3.99 -6.30
N GLY A 24 9.42 4.34 -7.53
CA GLY A 24 10.18 4.00 -8.73
C GLY A 24 11.59 4.61 -8.73
N ILE A 25 11.72 5.89 -8.35
CA ILE A 25 13.01 6.57 -8.24
C ILE A 25 13.89 5.94 -7.15
N LEU A 26 13.30 5.62 -6.00
CA LEU A 26 13.98 4.98 -4.88
C LEU A 26 14.49 3.57 -5.25
N ILE A 27 13.75 2.78 -6.04
CA ILE A 27 14.20 1.46 -6.52
C ILE A 27 15.45 1.62 -7.40
N LEU A 28 15.44 2.59 -8.32
CA LEU A 28 16.60 2.86 -9.18
C LEU A 28 17.82 3.28 -8.36
N ALA A 29 17.62 4.10 -7.33
CA ALA A 29 18.69 4.50 -6.40
C ALA A 29 19.21 3.32 -5.56
N LEU A 30 18.33 2.44 -5.10
CA LEU A 30 18.71 1.24 -4.34
C LEU A 30 19.51 0.28 -5.23
N MET A 31 19.06 0.04 -6.47
CA MET A 31 19.76 -0.82 -7.42
C MET A 31 21.16 -0.27 -7.76
N SER A 32 21.31 1.04 -7.96
CA SER A 32 22.62 1.63 -8.24
C SER A 32 23.57 1.53 -7.05
N LEU A 33 23.08 1.75 -5.83
CA LEU A 33 23.85 1.61 -4.60
C LEU A 33 24.36 0.17 -4.41
N VAL A 34 23.49 -0.83 -4.63
CA VAL A 34 23.89 -2.25 -4.55
C VAL A 34 24.92 -2.60 -5.62
N CYS A 35 24.76 -2.12 -6.86
CA CYS A 35 25.76 -2.31 -7.91
C CYS A 35 27.12 -1.70 -7.54
N ILE A 36 27.14 -0.49 -6.97
CA ILE A 36 28.37 0.16 -6.50
C ILE A 36 29.02 -0.65 -5.37
N GLU A 37 28.23 -1.21 -4.45
CA GLU A 37 28.74 -2.05 -3.36
C GLU A 37 29.41 -3.33 -3.91
N VAL A 38 28.76 -4.01 -4.86
CA VAL A 38 29.29 -5.24 -5.48
C VAL A 38 30.58 -4.95 -6.25
N VAL A 39 30.63 -3.86 -7.04
CA VAL A 39 31.84 -3.46 -7.78
C VAL A 39 32.94 -2.99 -6.82
N GLY A 40 32.59 -2.21 -5.79
CA GLY A 40 33.54 -1.72 -4.78
C GLY A 40 34.19 -2.84 -3.97
N ARG A 41 33.42 -3.86 -3.58
CA ARG A 41 33.96 -5.07 -2.95
C ARG A 41 34.86 -5.85 -3.90
N GLY A 42 34.46 -6.01 -5.16
CA GLY A 42 35.21 -6.80 -6.14
C GLY A 42 36.52 -6.15 -6.60
N VAL A 43 36.58 -4.82 -6.72
CA VAL A 43 37.71 -4.09 -7.31
C VAL A 43 38.60 -3.41 -6.27
N PHE A 44 38.02 -2.85 -5.20
CA PHE A 44 38.74 -2.01 -4.23
C PHE A 44 39.00 -2.69 -2.88
N ASN A 45 38.48 -3.91 -2.66
CA ASN A 45 38.58 -4.67 -1.40
C ASN A 45 38.22 -3.85 -0.15
N HIS A 46 37.43 -2.78 -0.33
CA HIS A 46 37.03 -1.85 0.72
C HIS A 46 35.50 -1.95 0.85
N PRO A 47 34.98 -2.73 1.81
CA PRO A 47 33.55 -2.82 2.02
C PRO A 47 33.00 -1.45 2.47
N VAL A 48 31.92 -1.01 1.84
CA VAL A 48 31.16 0.15 2.32
C VAL A 48 30.50 -0.27 3.64
N ARG A 49 30.92 0.33 4.76
CA ARG A 49 30.32 0.06 6.08
C ARG A 49 28.92 0.68 6.15
N GLY A 50 27.95 -0.09 6.66
CA GLY A 50 26.54 0.26 6.84
C GLY A 50 25.73 0.61 5.58
N SER A 51 26.09 0.02 4.44
CA SER A 51 25.20 -0.04 3.28
C SER A 51 23.91 -0.83 3.61
N ILE A 52 23.98 -1.81 4.51
CA ILE A 52 22.84 -2.63 4.96
C ILE A 52 21.76 -1.75 5.61
N ASP A 53 22.13 -0.86 6.53
CA ASP A 53 21.21 0.06 7.22
C ASP A 53 20.49 1.00 6.21
N ILE A 54 21.22 1.47 5.20
CA ILE A 54 20.68 2.34 4.15
C ILE A 54 19.72 1.57 3.23
N VAL A 55 20.10 0.36 2.82
CA VAL A 55 19.24 -0.51 2.00
C VAL A 55 17.98 -0.90 2.76
N GLU A 56 18.07 -1.17 4.07
CA GLU A 56 16.92 -1.49 4.91
C GLU A 56 15.93 -0.31 4.99
N GLN A 57 16.41 0.91 5.28
CA GLN A 57 15.54 2.08 5.30
C GLN A 57 14.91 2.38 3.93
N LEU A 58 15.68 2.20 2.84
CA LEU A 58 15.15 2.36 1.49
C LEU A 58 14.11 1.29 1.16
N MET A 59 14.33 0.02 1.52
CA MET A 59 13.34 -1.05 1.35
C MET A 59 12.03 -0.74 2.08
N VAL A 60 12.12 -0.25 3.33
CA VAL A 60 10.94 0.15 4.10
C VAL A 60 10.20 1.28 3.40
N ALA A 61 10.89 2.33 2.97
CA ALA A 61 10.28 3.43 2.21
C ALA A 61 9.62 2.94 0.92
N LEU A 62 10.25 2.01 0.20
CA LEU A 62 9.74 1.44 -1.04
C LEU A 62 8.45 0.64 -0.86
N VAL A 63 8.45 -0.30 0.09
CA VAL A 63 7.29 -1.15 0.35
C VAL A 63 6.12 -0.31 0.84
N THR A 64 6.38 0.65 1.72
CA THR A 64 5.33 1.48 2.33
C THR A 64 4.71 2.46 1.34
N LEU A 65 5.52 3.12 0.49
CA LEU A 65 4.99 4.00 -0.57
C LEU A 65 4.22 3.22 -1.65
N GLY A 66 4.63 1.98 -1.94
CA GLY A 66 3.96 1.12 -2.91
C GLY A 66 2.64 0.52 -2.41
N VAL A 67 2.48 0.27 -1.09
CA VAL A 67 1.36 -0.52 -0.57
C VAL A 67 -0.02 0.09 -0.84
N SER A 68 -0.15 1.42 -0.72
CA SER A 68 -1.42 2.11 -1.01
C SER A 68 -1.73 2.07 -2.50
N TYR A 69 -0.73 2.31 -3.36
CA TYR A 69 -0.90 2.26 -4.81
C TYR A 69 -1.19 0.84 -5.34
N CYS A 70 -0.64 -0.20 -4.71
CA CYS A 70 -0.97 -1.59 -5.03
C CYS A 70 -2.39 -1.99 -4.56
N GLN A 71 -2.81 -1.55 -3.37
CA GLN A 71 -4.19 -1.71 -2.90
C GLN A 71 -5.18 -0.99 -3.82
N SER A 72 -4.70 0.08 -4.45
CA SER A 72 -5.44 0.98 -5.32
C SER A 72 -5.77 0.43 -6.68
N HIS A 73 -4.81 -0.23 -7.31
CA HIS A 73 -5.00 -0.90 -8.59
C HIS A 73 -5.52 -2.34 -8.44
N PHE A 74 -6.19 -2.66 -7.32
CA PHE A 74 -6.75 -3.98 -7.05
C PHE A 74 -5.72 -5.14 -7.11
N GLY A 75 -4.43 -4.85 -6.87
CA GLY A 75 -3.34 -5.84 -6.91
C GLY A 75 -3.29 -6.78 -5.71
N ASN A 76 -3.91 -6.40 -4.58
CA ASN A 76 -4.10 -7.31 -3.45
C ASN A 76 -5.37 -8.14 -3.70
N VAL A 77 -5.16 -9.39 -4.13
CA VAL A 77 -6.12 -10.51 -4.26
C VAL A 77 -7.52 -10.14 -3.80
N ARG A 78 -8.30 -9.51 -4.69
CA ARG A 78 -9.75 -9.47 -4.51
C ARG A 78 -10.20 -10.92 -4.60
N MET A 79 -10.80 -11.47 -3.55
CA MET A 79 -11.31 -12.83 -3.58
C MET A 79 -12.57 -12.88 -4.45
N THR A 80 -12.41 -12.77 -5.77
CA THR A 80 -13.48 -12.83 -6.76
C THR A 80 -14.10 -14.22 -6.85
N LEU A 81 -13.38 -15.27 -6.41
CA LEU A 81 -13.85 -16.66 -6.38
C LEU A 81 -15.19 -16.88 -5.65
N LEU A 82 -15.46 -16.16 -4.54
CA LEU A 82 -16.76 -16.20 -3.87
C LEU A 82 -17.76 -15.17 -4.42
N SER A 83 -17.26 -14.09 -5.00
CA SER A 83 -18.04 -12.97 -5.55
C SER A 83 -18.73 -13.35 -6.87
N ASP A 84 -18.09 -14.18 -7.70
CA ASP A 84 -18.62 -14.62 -9.00
C ASP A 84 -19.76 -15.63 -8.89
N ARG A 85 -19.86 -16.38 -7.78
CA ARG A 85 -20.98 -17.31 -7.56
C ARG A 85 -22.22 -16.65 -6.95
N CYS A 86 -22.10 -15.47 -6.37
CA CYS A 86 -23.19 -14.78 -5.67
C CYS A 86 -23.72 -13.60 -6.49
N ARG A 87 -24.98 -13.67 -6.95
CA ARG A 87 -25.64 -12.57 -7.68
C ARG A 87 -26.38 -11.63 -6.73
N GLY A 88 -26.29 -10.31 -6.95
CA GLY A 88 -27.09 -9.29 -6.26
C GLY A 88 -26.53 -8.86 -4.88
N ARG A 89 -27.40 -8.77 -3.86
CA ARG A 89 -27.07 -8.22 -2.54
C ARG A 89 -26.05 -9.04 -1.74
N ALA A 90 -26.02 -10.36 -1.94
CA ALA A 90 -25.09 -11.26 -1.26
C ALA A 90 -23.62 -11.00 -1.66
N LYS A 91 -23.38 -10.55 -2.89
CA LYS A 91 -22.06 -10.14 -3.39
C LYS A 91 -21.49 -8.98 -2.57
N TRP A 92 -22.31 -7.93 -2.41
CA TRP A 92 -21.93 -6.73 -1.67
C TRP A 92 -21.77 -6.99 -0.18
N LEU A 93 -22.54 -7.92 0.41
CA LEU A 93 -22.36 -8.31 1.80
C LEU A 93 -21.01 -8.98 2.06
N ASN A 94 -20.59 -9.89 1.17
CA ASN A 94 -19.28 -10.54 1.25
C ASN A 94 -18.14 -9.53 1.07
N GLU A 95 -18.30 -8.58 0.15
CA GLU A 95 -17.32 -7.51 -0.08
C GLU A 95 -17.16 -6.60 1.15
N VAL A 96 -18.28 -6.17 1.75
CA VAL A 96 -18.28 -5.39 2.99
C VAL A 96 -17.59 -6.15 4.11
N PHE A 97 -17.84 -7.46 4.24
CA PHE A 97 -17.19 -8.29 5.26
C PHE A 97 -15.67 -8.41 5.04
N ALA A 98 -15.23 -8.64 3.80
CA ALA A 98 -13.81 -8.70 3.46
C ALA A 98 -13.10 -7.36 3.74
N LEU A 99 -13.70 -6.24 3.32
CA LEU A 99 -13.17 -4.90 3.57
C LEU A 99 -13.16 -4.54 5.05
N ALA A 100 -14.17 -4.96 5.81
CA ALA A 100 -14.22 -4.74 7.25
C ALA A 100 -13.10 -5.50 7.99
N ILE A 101 -12.82 -6.75 7.60
CA ILE A 101 -11.69 -7.51 8.16
C ILE A 101 -10.36 -6.84 7.78
N GLY A 102 -10.19 -6.46 6.52
CA GLY A 102 -8.99 -5.76 6.07
C GLY A 102 -8.75 -4.48 6.86
N LEU A 103 -9.80 -3.67 7.04
CA LEU A 103 -9.75 -2.44 7.83
C LEU A 103 -9.41 -2.71 9.30
N PHE A 104 -9.97 -3.77 9.89
CA PHE A 104 -9.68 -4.16 11.27
C PHE A 104 -8.21 -4.54 11.46
N VAL A 105 -7.66 -5.37 10.56
CA VAL A 105 -6.25 -5.76 10.58
C VAL A 105 -5.35 -4.52 10.43
N VAL A 106 -5.66 -3.66 9.48
CA VAL A 106 -4.89 -2.43 9.24
C VAL A 106 -4.96 -1.49 10.43
N ALA A 107 -6.11 -1.35 11.09
CA ALA A 107 -6.24 -0.53 12.29
C ALA A 107 -5.35 -1.04 13.44
N ILE A 108 -5.27 -2.36 13.64
CA ILE A 108 -4.36 -2.97 14.63
C ILE A 108 -2.90 -2.72 14.26
N LEU A 109 -2.53 -2.92 12.99
CA LEU A 109 -1.17 -2.69 12.52
C LEU A 109 -0.76 -1.22 12.66
N THR A 110 -1.63 -0.28 12.29
CA THR A 110 -1.38 1.17 12.45
C THR A 110 -1.16 1.52 13.92
N LYS A 111 -1.96 0.96 14.84
CA LYS A 111 -1.77 1.17 16.28
C LYS A 111 -0.43 0.60 16.76
N GLY A 112 -0.05 -0.59 16.29
CA GLY A 112 1.24 -1.21 16.59
C GLY A 112 2.42 -0.37 16.10
N SER A 113 2.37 0.07 14.84
CA SER A 113 3.39 0.93 14.23
C SER A 113 3.50 2.28 14.93
N TRP A 114 2.36 2.89 15.31
CA TRP A 114 2.36 4.14 16.08
C TRP A 114 3.01 3.98 17.46
N LEU A 115 2.75 2.87 18.16
CA LEU A 115 3.38 2.60 19.44
C LEU A 115 4.89 2.39 19.29
N ASN A 116 5.31 1.70 18.23
CA ASN A 116 6.74 1.54 17.89
C ASN A 116 7.40 2.87 17.53
N LEU A 117 6.70 3.76 16.82
CA LEU A 117 7.17 5.11 16.53
C LEU A 117 7.41 5.89 17.83
N MET A 118 6.43 5.88 18.74
CA MET A 118 6.51 6.58 20.02
C MET A 118 7.65 6.04 20.89
N ARG A 119 7.85 4.71 20.90
CA ARG A 119 8.96 4.06 21.60
C ARG A 119 10.31 4.43 21.00
N SER A 120 10.43 4.39 19.67
CA SER A 120 11.66 4.76 18.96
C SER A 120 12.01 6.23 19.14
N TRP A 121 10.99 7.10 19.24
CA TRP A 121 11.15 8.54 19.48
C TRP A 121 11.65 8.83 20.90
N ASN A 122 11.10 8.14 21.91
CA ASN A 122 11.47 8.37 23.31
C ASN A 122 12.78 7.70 23.72
N ASN A 123 13.11 6.54 23.16
CA ASN A 123 14.23 5.72 23.62
C ASN A 123 15.52 5.88 22.81
N GLY A 124 15.51 6.61 21.68
CA GLY A 124 16.67 6.71 20.79
C GLY A 124 17.04 5.35 20.20
N GLY A 125 16.23 4.87 19.24
CA GLY A 125 16.51 3.63 18.52
C GLY A 125 17.57 3.86 17.44
N ASP A 126 18.82 3.50 17.76
CA ASP A 126 19.96 3.58 16.85
C ASP A 126 20.15 2.25 16.09
N THR A 127 20.44 2.34 14.79
CA THR A 127 20.69 1.15 13.96
C THR A 127 22.01 0.46 14.38
N PRO A 128 22.12 -0.88 14.41
CA PRO A 128 23.22 -1.59 15.09
C PRO A 128 24.64 -1.27 14.59
N GLU A 129 24.79 -0.77 13.35
CA GLU A 129 26.09 -0.57 12.72
C GLU A 129 26.49 0.92 12.58
N ILE A 130 25.61 1.81 12.10
CA ILE A 130 25.92 3.25 11.90
C ILE A 130 25.29 4.16 12.95
N GLY A 131 24.32 3.68 13.75
CA GLY A 131 23.58 4.52 14.69
C GLY A 131 22.64 5.51 14.01
N ILE A 132 22.12 5.15 12.83
CA ILE A 132 21.09 5.97 12.15
C ILE A 132 19.80 5.87 12.97
N PRO A 133 19.09 6.99 13.21
CA PRO A 133 17.79 6.95 13.86
C PRO A 133 16.78 6.15 13.04
N LEU A 134 16.11 5.17 13.66
CA LEU A 134 15.10 4.31 13.05
C LEU A 134 13.73 4.99 12.87
N TRP A 135 13.50 6.13 13.55
CA TRP A 135 12.22 6.82 13.55
C TRP A 135 11.70 7.26 12.16
N PRO A 136 12.52 7.66 11.16
CA PRO A 136 12.01 8.08 9.85
C PRO A 136 11.37 6.92 9.09
N GLY A 137 11.97 5.73 9.12
CA GLY A 137 11.42 4.54 8.49
C GLY A 137 10.10 4.12 9.13
N ILE A 138 10.04 4.11 10.47
CA ILE A 138 8.82 3.75 11.21
C ILE A 138 7.71 4.80 11.00
N ALA A 139 8.07 6.08 10.87
CA ALA A 139 7.12 7.15 10.55
C ALA A 139 6.51 6.97 9.15
N LEU A 140 7.34 6.63 8.16
CA LEU A 140 6.88 6.32 6.80
C LEU A 140 5.92 5.13 6.78
N VAL A 141 6.24 4.04 7.50
CA VAL A 141 5.34 2.88 7.65
C VAL A 141 4.00 3.29 8.23
N THR A 142 4.02 4.10 9.29
CA THR A 142 2.81 4.51 9.99
C THR A 142 1.95 5.42 9.11
N GLY A 143 2.56 6.32 8.34
CA GLY A 143 1.87 7.16 7.35
C GLY A 143 1.24 6.34 6.23
N ALA A 144 1.97 5.38 5.67
CA ALA A 144 1.48 4.49 4.61
C ALA A 144 0.31 3.61 5.07
N LEU A 145 0.37 3.06 6.29
CA LEU A 145 -0.74 2.31 6.87
C LEU A 145 -1.97 3.20 7.12
N GLY A 146 -1.75 4.47 7.47
CA GLY A 146 -2.82 5.47 7.57
C GLY A 146 -3.51 5.73 6.23
N LEU A 147 -2.72 5.96 5.17
CA LEU A 147 -3.24 6.12 3.80
C LEU A 147 -4.03 4.88 3.34
N LEU A 148 -3.49 3.69 3.57
CA LEU A 148 -4.15 2.43 3.23
C LEU A 148 -5.46 2.24 4.03
N GLY A 149 -5.48 2.62 5.31
CA GLY A 149 -6.69 2.64 6.13
C GLY A 149 -7.76 3.59 5.59
N LEU A 150 -7.37 4.81 5.19
CA LEU A 150 -8.28 5.78 4.54
C LEU A 150 -8.88 5.22 3.24
N ARG A 151 -8.06 4.54 2.44
CA ARG A 151 -8.52 3.90 1.21
C ARG A 151 -9.52 2.78 1.48
N LEU A 152 -9.25 1.92 2.46
CA LEU A 152 -10.18 0.86 2.86
C LEU A 152 -11.49 1.42 3.40
N LEU A 153 -11.47 2.54 4.13
CA LEU A 153 -12.67 3.23 4.58
C LEU A 153 -13.51 3.73 3.40
N LEU A 154 -12.88 4.36 2.39
CA LEU A 154 -13.59 4.79 1.19
C LEU A 154 -14.25 3.61 0.47
N GLN A 155 -13.50 2.52 0.23
CA GLN A 155 -14.03 1.31 -0.39
C GLN A 155 -15.18 0.69 0.43
N LEU A 156 -15.07 0.69 1.76
CA LEU A 156 -16.12 0.17 2.65
C LEU A 156 -17.39 1.03 2.58
N THR A 157 -17.25 2.36 2.58
CA THR A 157 -18.42 3.27 2.49
C THR A 157 -19.15 3.14 1.16
N GLU A 158 -18.41 2.92 0.08
CA GLU A 158 -19.02 2.69 -1.24
C GLU A 158 -19.68 1.30 -1.31
N ALA A 159 -19.03 0.25 -0.79
CA ALA A 159 -19.61 -1.09 -0.71
C ALA A 159 -20.91 -1.12 0.13
N LEU A 160 -20.95 -0.41 1.27
CA LEU A 160 -22.16 -0.24 2.08
C LEU A 160 -23.27 0.49 1.32
N ARG A 161 -22.92 1.47 0.50
CA ARG A 161 -23.89 2.18 -0.34
C ARG A 161 -24.46 1.27 -1.43
N LEU A 162 -23.62 0.46 -2.09
CA LEU A 162 -24.04 -0.48 -3.13
C LEU A 162 -24.88 -1.64 -2.56
N LEU A 163 -24.66 -2.01 -1.29
CA LEU A 163 -25.55 -2.92 -0.56
C LEU A 163 -26.96 -2.33 -0.41
N ALA A 164 -27.06 -1.03 -0.10
CA ALA A 164 -28.35 -0.33 0.05
C ALA A 164 -29.02 -0.03 -1.30
N ARG A 165 -28.24 0.29 -2.35
CA ARG A 165 -28.71 0.60 -3.71
C ARG A 165 -27.89 -0.17 -4.75
N PRO A 166 -28.26 -1.42 -5.07
CA PRO A 166 -27.47 -2.28 -5.97
C PRO A 166 -27.52 -1.90 -7.45
N THR A 167 -28.32 -0.90 -7.84
CA THR A 167 -28.49 -0.42 -9.22
C THR A 167 -27.62 0.79 -9.60
N ASP A 168 -26.90 1.39 -8.66
CA ASP A 168 -25.96 2.48 -8.96
C ASP A 168 -24.61 1.90 -9.43
N GLY A 169 -24.10 2.37 -10.57
CA GLY A 169 -22.73 2.04 -11.00
C GLY A 169 -21.69 2.70 -10.08
N SER A 170 -20.61 1.98 -9.78
CA SER A 170 -19.49 2.43 -8.94
C SER A 170 -18.27 2.78 -9.78
N THR A 171 -17.74 3.98 -9.59
CA THR A 171 -16.51 4.48 -10.22
C THR A 171 -15.25 3.84 -9.62
N ILE A 172 -15.30 3.43 -8.35
CA ILE A 172 -14.13 2.90 -7.62
C ILE A 172 -13.91 1.41 -7.90
N PHE A 173 -14.95 0.58 -7.96
CA PHE A 173 -14.80 -0.87 -8.21
C PHE A 173 -14.47 -1.25 -9.67
N GLY A 174 -14.38 -0.28 -10.58
CA GLY A 174 -14.14 -0.53 -11.99
C GLY A 174 -15.32 -1.27 -12.65
N HIS A 175 -15.44 -1.09 -13.95
CA HIS A 175 -16.44 -1.75 -14.79
C HIS A 175 -16.49 -3.29 -14.53
N PRO A 176 -17.65 -3.94 -14.71
CA PRO A 176 -17.77 -5.40 -14.72
C PRO A 176 -16.60 -6.04 -15.48
N MET A 177 -16.10 -7.13 -14.92
CA MET A 177 -15.10 -8.05 -15.46
C MET A 177 -15.61 -8.76 -16.73
N ASP A 178 -16.11 -8.01 -17.71
CA ASP A 178 -16.60 -8.53 -18.99
C ASP A 178 -15.65 -8.18 -20.15
N ALA A 179 -14.54 -7.48 -19.89
CA ALA A 179 -13.60 -7.04 -20.93
C ALA A 179 -12.26 -7.80 -20.98
N ILE A 180 -12.03 -8.78 -20.09
CA ILE A 180 -10.76 -9.56 -20.06
C ILE A 180 -10.95 -11.00 -20.58
N GLU A 181 -12.18 -11.48 -20.79
CA GLU A 181 -12.43 -12.89 -21.17
C GLU A 181 -12.94 -13.13 -22.60
N THR A 182 -12.87 -12.14 -23.51
CA THR A 182 -13.23 -12.35 -24.93
C THR A 182 -12.09 -12.08 -25.92
N THR A 183 -10.88 -12.56 -25.65
CA THR A 183 -9.98 -12.96 -26.74
C THR A 183 -9.50 -14.41 -26.60
N PRO A 184 -10.41 -15.39 -26.74
CA PRO A 184 -10.01 -16.70 -27.21
C PRO A 184 -9.72 -16.58 -28.72
N TYR A 185 -8.44 -16.50 -29.09
CA TYR A 185 -7.92 -16.80 -30.44
C TYR A 185 -8.60 -16.08 -31.63
N GLU A 186 -8.23 -14.81 -31.88
CA GLU A 186 -8.12 -14.22 -33.23
C GLU A 186 -6.86 -13.35 -33.32
#